data_AF-A0AAN3MT66-F1
#
_entry.id   AF-A0AAN3MT66-F1
#
_cell.length_a   1.000
_cell.length_b   1.000
_cell.length_c   1.000
_cell.angle_alpha   90.00
_cell.angle_beta   90.00
_cell.angle_gamma   90.00
#
_symmetry.space_group_name_H-M   'P 1'
#
loop_
_entity.id
_entity.type
_entity.pdbx_description
1 polymer ?
#
loop_
_entity_poly.entity_id
_entity_poly.type
_entity_poly.pdbx_seq_one_letter_code
_entity_poly.pdbx_strand_id
1 'polypeptide(L)' 'MITLPTGTRIWIIAGITDMRCGFNGLASKVQNTLKDDPFS' A
#
# COMPACT_ATOMS: atom_id res chain seq x y z
N MET A 1 -14.26 -16.86 -2.72
CA MET A 1 -12.81 -16.67 -2.97
C MET A 1 -12.68 -15.52 -3.96
N ILE A 2 -11.93 -14.47 -3.65
CA ILE A 2 -11.78 -13.33 -4.57
C ILE A 2 -10.66 -13.67 -5.57
N THR A 3 -10.99 -13.74 -6.85
CA THR A 3 -10.00 -13.98 -7.92
C THR A 3 -9.25 -12.69 -8.21
N LEU A 4 -7.92 -12.75 -8.12
CA LEU A 4 -7.05 -11.63 -8.46
C LEU A 4 -6.68 -11.70 -9.96
N PRO A 5 -6.84 -10.62 -10.73
CA PRO A 5 -6.40 -10.55 -12.11
C PRO A 5 -4.89 -10.79 -12.25
N THR A 6 -4.48 -11.33 -13.40
CA THR A 6 -3.07 -11.46 -13.77
C THR A 6 -2.39 -10.09 -13.77
N GLY A 7 -1.25 -9.96 -13.08
CA GLY A 7 -0.54 -8.68 -12.91
C GLY A 7 -0.89 -7.91 -11.63
N THR A 8 -1.75 -8.45 -10.75
CA THR A 8 -2.01 -7.83 -9.44
C THR A 8 -0.71 -7.74 -8.62
N ARG A 9 -0.29 -6.52 -8.28
CA ARG A 9 0.81 -6.26 -7.34
C ARG A 9 0.23 -6.04 -5.95
N ILE A 10 0.59 -6.89 -4.99
CA ILE A 10 0.19 -6.76 -3.58
C ILE A 10 1.39 -6.27 -2.78
N TRP A 11 1.21 -5.18 -2.05
CA TRP A 11 2.21 -4.63 -1.15
C TRP A 11 1.78 -4.86 0.29
N ILE A 12 2.60 -5.58 1.06
CA ILE A 12 2.35 -5.84 2.48
C ILE A 12 3.29 -4.94 3.29
N ILE A 13 2.70 -4.01 4.04
CA ILE A 13 3.45 -3.19 5.00
C ILE A 13 3.72 -4.06 6.23
N ALA A 14 4.92 -4.61 6.36
CA ALA A 14 5.32 -5.38 7.54
C ALA A 14 5.93 -4.44 8.58
N GLY A 15 5.13 -3.97 9.55
CA GLY A 15 5.60 -3.10 10.63
C GLY A 15 4.48 -2.51 11.49
N ILE A 16 4.86 -1.81 12.58
CA ILE A 16 3.90 -1.10 13.44
C ILE A 16 3.26 0.01 12.62
N THR A 17 1.99 -0.19 12.27
CA THR A 17 1.23 0.71 11.43
C THR A 17 0.09 1.30 12.24
N ASP A 18 0.14 2.62 12.47
CA ASP A 18 -0.97 3.32 13.10
C ASP A 18 -2.15 3.44 12.12
N MET A 19 -3.16 2.60 12.30
CA MET A 19 -4.39 2.64 11.48
C MET A 19 -5.27 3.86 11.76
N ARG A 20 -5.03 4.63 12.84
CA ARG A 20 -5.77 5.86 13.13
C ARG A 20 -5.50 6.97 12.12
N CYS A 21 -4.41 6.87 11.35
CA CYS A 21 -4.10 7.78 10.25
C CYS A 21 -5.11 7.69 9.08
N GLY A 22 -5.98 6.69 9.05
CA GLY A 22 -6.92 6.45 7.96
C GLY A 22 -6.24 6.10 6.64
N PHE A 23 -7.04 5.81 5.60
CA PHE A 23 -6.51 5.32 4.33
C PHE A 23 -5.54 6.31 3.66
N ASN A 24 -5.88 7.60 3.65
CA ASN A 24 -5.04 8.64 3.04
C ASN A 24 -3.68 8.79 3.74
N GLY A 25 -3.67 8.76 5.08
CA GLY A 25 -2.42 8.84 5.84
C GLY A 25 -1.55 7.60 5.66
N LEU A 26 -2.17 6.42 5.55
CA LEU A 26 -1.46 5.19 5.21
C LEU A 26 -0.90 5.21 3.78
N ALA A 27 -1.68 5.66 2.81
CA ALA A 27 -1.24 5.79 1.41
C ALA A 27 -0.04 6.74 1.28
N SER A 28 -0.05 7.89 1.98
CA SER A 28 1.09 8.82 2.01
C SER A 28 2.34 8.19 2.62
N LYS A 29 2.22 7.40 3.69
CA LYS A 29 3.35 6.67 4.28
C LYS A 29 3.94 5.64 3.32
N VAL A 30 3.09 4.93 2.58
CA VAL A 30 3.50 3.97 1.54
C VAL A 30 4.27 4.69 0.43
N GLN A 31 3.71 5.79 -0.10
CA GLN A 31 4.36 6.58 -1.16
C GLN A 31 5.72 7.12 -0.72
N ASN A 32 5.82 7.69 0.48
CA ASN A 32 7.08 8.21 1.01
C ASN A 32 8.14 7.12 1.25
N THR A 33 7.69 5.90 1.61
CA THR A 33 8.59 4.78 1.91
C THR A 33 9.10 4.11 0.65
N LEU A 34 8.21 3.85 -0.31
CA LEU A 34 8.54 3.16 -1.55
C LEU A 34 9.33 4.05 -2.51
N LYS A 35 9.17 5.39 -2.45
CA LYS A 35 9.79 6.37 -3.37
C LYS A 35 9.59 6.04 -4.86
N ASP A 36 8.62 5.19 -5.15
CA ASP A 36 8.34 4.65 -6.47
C ASP A 36 6.97 5.18 -6.92
N ASP A 37 6.76 5.29 -8.22
CA ASP A 37 5.49 5.79 -8.75
C ASP A 37 4.40 4.73 -8.53
N PRO A 38 3.35 5.03 -7.73
CA PRO A 38 2.27 4.07 -7.47
C PRO A 38 1.45 3.70 -8.72
N PHE A 39 1.66 4.38 -9.86
CA PHE A 39 0.96 4.14 -11.12
C PHE A 39 1.84 3.56 -12.25
N SER A 40 3.08 3.16 -11.96
CA SER A 40 4.05 2.61 -12.93
C SER A 40 4.10 1.08 -12.98
#